data_AF-A0A7W7LAV2-F1
#
_entry.id   AF-A0A7W7LAV2-F1
#
_cell.length_a   1.000
_cell.length_b   1.000
_cell.length_c   1.000
_cell.angle_alpha   90.00
_cell.angle_beta   90.00
_cell.angle_gamma   90.00
#
_symmetry.space_group_name_H-M   'P 1'
#
loop_
_entity.id
_entity.type
_entity.pdbx_description
1 polymer ?
#
loop_
_entity_poly.entity_id
_entity_poly.type
_entity_poly.pdbx_seq_one_letter_code
_entity_poly.pdbx_strand_id
1 'polypeptide(L)'
;MERFASWVEGLMRERGYDIDSPRGGGRSRLAEDAGVHRAAVTRLLQRQSLPDLETMRALARVLGVGLRDMLIESGRVTADDLPLPGAGRSGAAASGPGAGRVTPAEAADLLGIPDSHRRQFVEMTEMIIAVGGVRPADAHSGVQRGVSASR
;
A
#
# COMPACT_ATOMS: atom_id res chain seq x y z
N MET A 1 -0.92 -2.56 -21.74
CA MET A 1 -0.36 -3.89 -21.38
C MET A 1 1.14 -3.95 -21.63
N GLU A 2 1.65 -3.48 -22.77
CA GLU A 2 3.10 -3.42 -23.07
C GLU A 2 3.94 -2.83 -21.93
N ARG A 3 3.59 -1.61 -21.47
CA ARG A 3 4.25 -0.94 -20.34
C ARG A 3 4.33 -1.81 -19.09
N PHE A 4 3.21 -2.45 -18.72
CA PHE A 4 3.14 -3.28 -17.52
C PHE A 4 4.01 -4.53 -17.62
N ALA A 5 3.97 -5.23 -18.76
CA ALA A 5 4.82 -6.39 -18.99
C ALA A 5 6.31 -6.01 -18.92
N SER A 6 6.71 -4.93 -19.59
CA SER A 6 8.09 -4.44 -19.55
C SER A 6 8.52 -3.98 -18.14
N TRP A 7 7.61 -3.38 -17.36
CA TRP A 7 7.87 -3.01 -15.98
C TRP A 7 8.09 -4.26 -15.10
N VAL A 8 7.24 -5.28 -15.23
CA VAL A 8 7.43 -6.57 -14.53
C VAL A 8 8.74 -7.25 -14.95
N GLU A 9 9.09 -7.24 -16.23
CA GLU A 9 10.38 -7.75 -16.73
C GLU A 9 11.57 -6.99 -16.10
N GLY A 10 11.46 -5.68 -15.91
CA GLY A 10 12.44 -4.87 -15.19
C GLY A 10 12.62 -5.34 -13.75
N LEU A 11 11.52 -5.46 -13.00
CA LEU A 11 11.53 -5.96 -11.62
C LEU A 11 12.13 -7.38 -11.54
N MET A 12 11.80 -8.24 -12.50
CA MET A 12 12.37 -9.59 -12.57
C MET A 12 13.90 -9.54 -12.71
N ARG A 13 14.44 -8.70 -13.59
CA ARG A 13 15.90 -8.53 -13.75
C ARG A 13 16.55 -7.99 -12.48
N GLU A 14 15.95 -7.00 -11.83
CA GLU A 14 16.44 -6.45 -10.56
C GLU A 14 16.50 -7.49 -9.43
N ARG A 15 15.60 -8.48 -9.47
CA ARG A 15 15.59 -9.62 -8.52
C ARG A 15 16.44 -10.80 -8.96
N GLY A 16 17.18 -10.68 -10.06
CA GLY A 16 18.10 -11.71 -10.54
C GLY A 16 17.42 -12.88 -11.22
N TYR A 17 16.17 -12.73 -11.69
CA TYR A 17 15.55 -13.72 -12.56
C TYR A 17 16.15 -13.63 -13.96
N ASP A 18 16.61 -14.78 -14.46
CA ASP A 18 17.09 -14.91 -15.84
C ASP A 18 15.92 -15.08 -16.81
N ILE A 19 15.37 -13.95 -17.27
CA ILE A 19 14.19 -13.90 -18.15
C ILE A 19 14.52 -13.96 -19.64
N ASP A 20 15.77 -13.60 -19.99
CA ASP A 20 16.27 -13.53 -21.35
C ASP A 20 16.88 -14.87 -21.80
N SER A 21 17.07 -15.83 -20.88
CA SER A 21 17.49 -17.18 -21.23
C SER A 21 16.50 -17.90 -22.15
N PRO A 22 16.99 -18.52 -23.25
CA PRO A 22 16.17 -19.27 -24.21
C PRO A 22 15.32 -20.37 -23.58
N ARG A 23 15.74 -20.88 -22.42
CA ARG A 23 15.05 -21.98 -21.71
C ARG A 23 13.89 -21.51 -20.84
N GLY A 24 13.67 -20.20 -20.71
CA GLY A 24 12.56 -19.64 -19.92
C GLY A 24 12.65 -19.95 -18.42
N GLY A 25 13.87 -20.16 -17.90
CA GLY A 25 14.13 -20.51 -16.51
C GLY A 25 13.58 -19.47 -15.52
N GLY A 26 13.81 -18.18 -15.77
CA GLY A 26 13.31 -17.10 -14.91
C GLY A 26 11.79 -17.03 -14.80
N ARG A 27 11.05 -17.40 -15.85
CA ARG A 27 9.57 -17.41 -15.83
C ARG A 27 9.04 -18.53 -14.94
N SER A 28 9.66 -19.71 -15.00
CA SER A 28 9.28 -20.87 -14.19
C SER A 28 9.61 -20.61 -12.73
N ARG A 29 10.83 -20.11 -12.47
CA ARG A 29 11.28 -19.74 -11.13
C ARG A 29 10.39 -18.67 -10.50
N LEU A 30 10.00 -17.63 -11.23
CA LEU A 30 9.06 -16.62 -10.72
C LEU A 30 7.71 -17.24 -10.36
N ALA A 31 7.18 -18.12 -11.21
CA ALA A 31 5.90 -18.78 -10.96
C ALA A 31 5.95 -19.65 -9.70
N GLU A 32 7.04 -20.40 -9.52
CA GLU A 32 7.32 -21.21 -8.33
C GLU A 32 7.44 -20.34 -7.07
N ASP A 33 8.28 -19.30 -7.11
CA ASP A 33 8.51 -18.39 -5.98
C ASP A 33 7.23 -17.65 -5.57
N ALA A 34 6.40 -17.25 -6.53
CA ALA A 34 5.13 -16.59 -6.28
C ALA A 34 4.00 -17.56 -5.92
N GLY A 35 4.18 -18.87 -6.10
CA GLY A 35 3.14 -19.87 -5.90
C GLY A 35 1.97 -19.71 -6.87
N VAL A 36 2.23 -19.25 -8.10
CA VAL A 36 1.21 -19.02 -9.14
C VAL A 36 1.42 -19.94 -10.33
N HIS A 37 0.37 -20.11 -11.13
CA HIS A 37 0.45 -20.95 -12.31
C HIS A 37 1.40 -20.35 -13.37
N ARG A 38 2.36 -21.14 -13.88
CA ARG A 38 3.31 -20.69 -14.91
C ARG A 38 2.64 -20.07 -16.13
N ALA A 39 1.50 -20.61 -16.55
CA ALA A 39 0.73 -20.06 -17.67
C ALA A 39 0.31 -18.60 -17.45
N ALA A 40 -0.03 -18.19 -16.23
CA ALA A 40 -0.41 -16.81 -15.93
C ALA A 40 0.80 -15.86 -16.12
N VAL A 41 1.97 -16.26 -15.64
CA VAL A 41 3.23 -15.53 -15.82
C VAL A 41 3.61 -15.46 -17.30
N THR A 42 3.53 -16.59 -18.02
CA THR A 42 3.81 -16.62 -19.46
C THR A 42 2.90 -15.68 -20.24
N ARG A 43 1.59 -15.73 -20.02
CA ARG A 43 0.63 -14.86 -20.71
C ARG A 43 0.86 -13.38 -20.40
N LEU A 44 1.19 -13.04 -19.15
CA LEU A 44 1.56 -11.68 -18.76
C LEU A 44 2.78 -11.20 -19.55
N LEU A 45 3.87 -11.96 -19.51
CA LEU A 45 5.13 -11.57 -20.17
C LEU A 45 5.02 -11.58 -21.70
N GLN A 46 4.14 -12.41 -22.26
CA GLN A 46 3.82 -12.41 -23.68
C GLN A 46 2.78 -11.36 -24.08
N ARG A 47 2.36 -10.48 -23.15
CA ARG A 47 1.36 -9.43 -23.38
C ARG A 47 0.02 -9.95 -23.88
N GLN A 48 -0.36 -11.16 -23.49
CA GLN A 48 -1.62 -11.80 -23.90
C GLN A 48 -2.78 -11.45 -22.98
N SER A 49 -2.55 -11.37 -21.67
CA SER A 49 -3.60 -11.08 -20.70
C SER A 49 -3.04 -10.45 -19.44
N LEU A 50 -3.84 -9.56 -18.82
CA LEU A 50 -3.55 -9.10 -17.47
C LEU A 50 -3.85 -10.20 -16.44
N PRO A 51 -3.01 -10.37 -15.41
CA PRO A 51 -3.30 -11.26 -14.29
C PRO A 51 -4.52 -10.80 -13.49
N ASP A 52 -5.10 -11.72 -12.73
CA ASP A 52 -6.10 -11.39 -11.71
C ASP A 52 -5.46 -10.77 -10.46
N LEU A 53 -6.29 -10.34 -9.51
CA LEU A 53 -5.83 -9.68 -8.29
C LEU A 53 -4.98 -10.61 -7.41
N GLU A 54 -5.33 -11.89 -7.33
CA GLU A 54 -4.60 -12.86 -6.51
C GLU A 54 -3.18 -13.06 -7.05
N THR A 55 -3.05 -13.27 -8.35
CA THR A 55 -1.77 -13.37 -9.05
C THR A 55 -0.99 -12.06 -8.92
N MET A 56 -1.62 -10.90 -9.08
CA MET A 56 -0.96 -9.60 -8.87
C MET A 56 -0.41 -9.46 -7.45
N ARG A 57 -1.17 -9.87 -6.42
CA ARG A 57 -0.72 -9.84 -5.02
C ARG A 57 0.45 -10.77 -4.77
N ALA A 58 0.43 -11.97 -5.34
CA ALA A 58 1.51 -12.94 -5.23
C ALA A 58 2.79 -12.41 -5.90
N LEU A 59 2.68 -11.92 -7.14
CA LEU A 59 3.78 -11.32 -7.88
C LEU A 59 4.36 -10.09 -7.16
N ALA A 60 3.52 -9.20 -6.65
CA ALA A 60 3.97 -7.99 -5.95
C ALA A 60 4.83 -8.34 -4.73
N ARG A 61 4.46 -9.39 -3.99
CA ARG A 61 5.23 -9.85 -2.82
C ARG A 61 6.63 -10.33 -3.20
N VAL A 62 6.74 -11.19 -4.21
CA VAL A 62 8.03 -11.76 -4.65
C VAL A 62 8.90 -10.73 -5.35
N LEU A 63 8.28 -9.89 -6.17
CA LEU A 63 8.92 -8.76 -6.83
C LEU A 63 9.06 -7.55 -5.90
N GLY A 64 8.74 -7.70 -4.60
CA GLY A 64 8.96 -6.72 -3.52
C GLY A 64 8.52 -5.30 -3.86
N VAL A 65 7.34 -5.18 -4.45
CA VAL A 65 6.66 -3.91 -4.71
C VAL A 65 5.33 -3.90 -3.96
N GLY A 66 4.80 -2.71 -3.68
CA GLY A 66 3.47 -2.60 -3.10
C GLY A 66 2.39 -3.12 -4.05
N LEU A 67 1.34 -3.76 -3.50
CA LEU A 67 0.17 -4.13 -4.32
C LEU A 67 -0.47 -2.89 -4.97
N ARG A 68 -0.41 -1.73 -4.31
CA ARG A 68 -0.84 -0.46 -4.89
C ARG A 68 -0.11 -0.15 -6.19
N ASP A 69 1.21 -0.18 -6.17
CA ASP A 69 2.03 0.15 -7.35
C ASP A 69 1.81 -0.88 -8.46
N MET A 70 1.71 -2.17 -8.10
CA MET A 70 1.33 -3.24 -9.03
C MET A 70 -0.01 -2.95 -9.73
N LEU A 71 -1.03 -2.51 -8.99
CA LEU A 71 -2.34 -2.19 -9.55
C LEU A 71 -2.31 -0.96 -10.45
N ILE A 72 -1.59 0.08 -10.03
CA ILE A 72 -1.42 1.32 -10.80
C ILE A 72 -0.67 1.06 -12.12
N GLU A 73 0.47 0.37 -12.05
CA GLU A 73 1.27 0.04 -13.24
C GLU A 73 0.53 -0.90 -14.19
N SER A 74 -0.36 -1.75 -13.67
CA SER A 74 -1.23 -2.58 -14.51
C SER A 74 -2.33 -1.78 -15.24
N GLY A 75 -2.59 -0.54 -14.81
CA GLY A 75 -3.67 0.32 -15.30
C GLY A 75 -5.06 -0.09 -14.82
N ARG A 76 -5.16 -0.98 -13.82
CA ARG A 76 -6.44 -1.39 -13.21
C ARG A 76 -7.06 -0.28 -12.37
N VAL A 77 -6.21 0.58 -11.81
CA VAL A 77 -6.54 1.73 -10.99
C VAL A 77 -5.54 2.85 -11.29
N THR A 78 -5.91 4.06 -10.95
CA THR A 78 -5.05 5.24 -10.96
C THR A 78 -4.52 5.54 -9.55
N ALA A 79 -3.57 6.46 -9.45
CA ALA A 79 -3.08 6.91 -8.14
C ALA A 79 -4.18 7.59 -7.31
N ASP A 80 -5.13 8.24 -7.98
CA ASP A 80 -6.26 8.96 -7.36
C ASP A 80 -7.32 7.99 -6.83
N ASP A 81 -7.46 6.82 -7.44
CA ASP A 81 -8.34 5.74 -6.94
C ASP A 81 -7.82 5.14 -5.62
N LEU A 82 -6.51 5.21 -5.39
CA LEU A 82 -5.84 4.70 -4.19
C LEU A 82 -4.99 5.80 -3.53
N PRO A 83 -5.60 6.84 -2.93
CA PRO A 83 -4.86 7.95 -2.36
C PRO A 83 -4.01 7.49 -1.17
N LEU A 84 -2.75 7.92 -1.13
CA LEU A 84 -1.89 7.68 0.03
C LEU A 84 -2.29 8.61 1.18
N PRO A 85 -2.39 8.11 2.43
CA PRO A 85 -2.62 8.95 3.59
C PRO A 85 -1.54 10.04 3.69
N GLY A 86 -1.94 11.30 3.48
CA GLY A 86 -1.04 12.46 3.53
C GLY A 86 -0.58 13.03 2.19
N ALA A 87 -0.81 12.35 1.05
CA ALA A 87 -0.43 12.88 -0.28
C ALA A 87 -1.25 14.12 -0.70
N GLY A 88 -2.47 14.29 -0.16
CA GLY A 88 -3.32 15.46 -0.42
C GLY A 88 -2.96 16.73 0.37
N ARG A 89 -1.91 16.72 1.21
CA ARG A 89 -1.55 17.88 2.06
C ARG A 89 -0.32 18.66 1.58
N SER A 90 0.24 18.35 0.42
CA SER A 90 1.50 18.96 -0.03
C SER A 90 1.32 20.21 -0.91
N GLY A 91 0.10 20.75 -1.03
CA GLY A 91 -0.22 21.85 -1.95
C GLY A 91 -0.62 23.20 -1.34
N ALA A 92 -0.84 23.30 -0.02
CA ALA A 92 -1.23 24.59 0.57
C ALA A 92 -0.73 24.70 2.03
N ALA A 93 0.31 25.51 2.18
CA ALA A 93 0.72 26.25 3.38
C ALA A 93 0.97 25.52 4.72
N ALA A 94 2.14 25.85 5.29
CA ALA A 94 2.49 25.82 6.71
C ALA A 94 2.72 24.44 7.37
N SER A 95 3.97 23.99 7.30
CA SER A 95 4.55 23.02 8.23
C SER A 95 4.57 23.57 9.65
N GLY A 96 3.69 23.06 10.50
CA GLY A 96 3.80 23.05 11.96
C GLY A 96 3.33 21.69 12.49
N PRO A 97 3.81 21.22 13.67
CA PRO A 97 3.38 19.97 14.28
C PRO A 97 1.91 20.10 14.73
N GLY A 98 0.99 19.89 13.80
CA GLY A 98 -0.44 20.13 13.96
C GLY A 98 -1.21 20.23 12.64
N ALA A 99 -0.53 20.55 11.52
CA ALA A 99 -1.13 20.85 10.22
C ALA A 99 -1.83 19.68 9.47
N GLY A 100 -2.08 18.56 10.15
CA GLY A 100 -2.78 17.40 9.58
C GLY A 100 -3.97 16.91 10.41
N ARG A 101 -4.27 17.54 11.54
CA ARG A 101 -5.45 17.23 12.35
C ARG A 101 -6.40 18.41 12.31
N VAL A 102 -7.57 18.18 11.74
CA VAL A 102 -8.70 19.10 11.82
C VAL A 102 -9.02 19.28 13.31
N THR A 103 -9.06 20.52 13.78
CA THR A 103 -9.46 20.84 15.15
C THR A 103 -10.94 20.52 15.34
N PRO A 104 -11.42 20.26 16.57
CA PRO A 104 -12.85 20.09 16.83
C PRO A 104 -13.70 21.26 16.30
N ALA A 105 -13.19 22.49 16.34
CA ALA A 105 -13.88 23.66 15.81
C ALA A 105 -14.00 23.65 14.29
N GLU A 106 -12.95 23.26 13.57
CA GLU A 106 -12.97 23.10 12.10
C GLU A 106 -13.81 21.90 11.68
N ALA A 107 -13.81 20.82 12.47
CA ALA A 107 -14.66 19.66 12.22
C ALA A 107 -16.14 20.03 12.32
N ALA A 108 -16.51 20.93 13.24
CA ALA A 108 -17.86 21.44 13.35
C ALA A 108 -18.32 22.18 12.08
N ASP A 109 -17.43 22.96 11.44
CA ASP A 109 -17.73 23.61 10.15
C ASP A 109 -17.94 22.59 9.04
N LEU A 110 -17.01 21.65 8.91
CA LEU A 110 -17.06 20.63 7.85
C LEU A 110 -18.29 19.73 7.95
N LEU A 111 -18.73 19.43 9.17
CA LEU A 111 -19.90 18.61 9.43
C LEU A 111 -21.22 19.41 9.37
N GLY A 112 -21.16 20.73 9.18
CA GLY A 112 -22.34 21.59 9.14
C GLY A 112 -23.09 21.63 10.47
N ILE A 113 -22.37 21.58 11.59
CA ILE A 113 -22.98 21.64 12.92
C ILE A 113 -23.64 23.02 13.11
N PRO A 114 -24.94 23.10 13.45
CA PRO A 114 -25.61 24.38 13.67
C PRO A 114 -24.95 25.19 14.80
N ASP A 115 -24.97 26.51 14.69
CA ASP A 115 -24.38 27.42 15.69
C ASP A 115 -24.87 27.16 17.12
N SER A 116 -26.14 26.77 17.27
CA SER A 116 -26.74 26.42 18.56
C SER A 116 -26.06 25.23 19.25
N HIS A 117 -25.45 24.32 18.49
CA HIS A 117 -24.82 23.09 19.00
C HIS A 117 -23.30 23.10 18.88
N ARG A 118 -22.73 24.11 18.22
CA ARG A 118 -21.29 24.22 17.93
C ARG A 118 -20.42 24.14 19.18
N ARG A 119 -20.81 24.85 20.25
CA ARG A 119 -20.05 24.88 21.51
C ARG A 119 -20.00 23.50 22.17
N GLN A 120 -21.16 22.85 22.28
CA GLN A 120 -21.29 21.53 22.89
C GLN A 120 -20.49 20.48 22.12
N PHE A 121 -20.52 20.53 20.78
CA PHE A 121 -19.73 19.64 19.92
C PHE A 121 -18.23 19.76 20.20
N VAL A 122 -17.71 20.99 20.26
CA VAL A 122 -16.29 21.26 20.51
C VAL A 122 -15.89 20.72 21.88
N GLU A 123 -16.63 21.08 22.94
CA GLU A 123 -16.33 20.68 24.32
C GLU A 123 -16.33 19.15 24.50
N MET A 124 -17.33 18.46 23.95
CA MET A 124 -17.41 16.99 24.03
C MET A 124 -16.26 16.31 23.28
N THR A 125 -15.91 16.84 22.11
CA THR A 125 -14.82 16.28 21.29
C THR A 125 -13.46 16.52 21.94
N GLU A 126 -13.23 17.70 22.50
CA GLU A 126 -12.03 18.01 23.29
C GLU A 126 -11.91 17.11 24.52
N MET A 127 -13.02 16.86 25.23
CA MET A 127 -13.06 15.92 26.35
C MET A 127 -12.68 14.49 25.90
N ILE A 128 -13.25 14.00 24.79
CA ILE A 128 -12.92 12.67 24.24
C ILE A 128 -11.45 12.58 23.85
N ILE A 129 -10.89 13.63 23.23
CA ILE A 129 -9.47 13.67 22.84
C ILE A 129 -8.56 13.71 24.06
N ALA A 130 -8.92 14.50 25.09
CA ALA A 130 -8.15 14.64 26.32
C ALA A 130 -8.17 13.39 27.21
N VAL A 131 -9.34 12.76 27.35
CA VAL A 131 -9.54 11.54 28.16
C VAL A 131 -9.08 10.30 27.41
N GLY A 132 -9.33 10.25 26.10
CA GLY A 132 -9.07 9.10 25.24
C GLY A 132 -7.69 9.09 24.61
N GLY A 133 -6.71 9.82 25.19
CA GLY A 133 -5.34 10.00 24.69
C GLY A 133 -4.95 8.92 23.70
N VAL A 134 -5.11 9.22 22.41
CA VAL A 134 -4.90 8.27 21.32
C VAL A 134 -3.47 7.79 21.46
N ARG A 135 -3.28 6.60 22.05
CA ARG A 135 -2.00 5.90 22.00
C ARG A 135 -1.67 5.82 20.52
N PRO A 136 -0.56 6.42 20.06
CA PRO A 136 0.00 6.02 18.78
C PRO A 136 0.15 4.51 18.89
N ALA A 137 -0.45 3.76 17.97
CA ALA A 137 -0.27 2.32 17.92
C ALA A 137 1.25 2.06 17.90
N ASP A 138 1.76 1.57 19.03
CA ASP A 138 3.17 1.27 19.19
C ASP A 138 3.59 0.36 18.05
N ALA A 139 4.63 0.83 17.37
CA ALA A 139 5.36 0.12 16.35
C ALA A 139 5.57 -1.33 16.80
N HIS A 140 5.05 -2.27 16.01
CA HIS A 140 5.39 -3.68 16.17
C HIS A 140 6.85 -3.84 15.72
N SER A 141 7.76 -3.55 16.64
CA SER A 141 9.17 -3.88 16.55
C SER A 141 9.58 -4.55 17.86
N GLY A 142 9.88 -5.84 17.74
CA GLY A 142 10.80 -6.52 18.65
C GLY A 142 10.21 -7.59 19.55
N VAL A 143 10.70 -8.81 19.28
CA VAL A 143 11.05 -9.87 20.24
C VAL A 143 10.13 -11.09 20.24
N GLN A 144 10.54 -12.12 19.49
CA GLN A 144 10.64 -13.46 20.07
C GLN A 144 12.10 -13.91 19.99
N ARG A 145 12.76 -13.76 21.15
CA ARG A 145 14.03 -14.36 21.52
C ARG A 145 13.83 -15.87 21.71
N GLY A 146 14.71 -16.65 21.07
CA GLY A 146 15.37 -17.86 21.58
C GLY A 146 14.55 -18.88 22.36
N VAL A 147 14.23 -20.00 21.70
CA VAL A 147 13.94 -21.27 22.37
C VAL A 147 15.29 -21.93 22.72
N SER A 148 15.62 -21.93 24.01
CA SER A 148 16.64 -22.79 24.60
C SER A 148 16.03 -24.16 24.84
N ALA A 149 16.51 -25.19 24.15
CA ALA A 149 16.20 -26.58 24.45
C ALA A 149 17.31 -27.13 25.37
N SER A 150 16.94 -27.43 26.60
CA SER A 150 17.70 -28.28 27.52
C SER A 150 17.03 -29.65 27.56
N ARG A 151 17.76 -30.70 27.19
CA ARG A 151 17.83 -32.03 27.82
C ARG A 151 18.75 -32.94 27.04
#